data_AF-H6QRK0-F1
#
_entry.id   AF-H6QRK0-F1
#
_cell.length_a   1.000
_cell.length_b   1.000
_cell.length_c   1.000
_cell.angle_alpha   90.00
_cell.angle_beta   90.00
_cell.angle_gamma   90.00
#
_symmetry.space_group_name_H-M   'P 1'
#
loop_
_entity.id
_entity.type
_entity.pdbx_description
1 polymer ?
#
loop_
_entity_poly.entity_id
_entity_poly.type
_entity_poly.pdbx_seq_one_letter_code
_entity_poly.pdbx_strand_id
1 'polypeptide(L)'
;MLGVVKLYSFVKVLEDDWHAVMHGIPVSYGSQKTKDVGLSMGLAPKRKRNHEPPNDGRPPDTTDAMTKPDKKRIKMGRPLNSKNFEKGQWSSYASYHAITKNPSKSNQCWMVAAMESLYALFSPLWLRGINGTGNDLFTILVQHFNSRVTYELTLKGIIRSTLTRNQSKLFEAASLKYPGQFLPGAFASCDFFLELFQLNEHREFTCEAKRQDKQSHPNRQDRLIYVLTVRTPMFGENRIPYSNVQKLIQMWQTTGVQTLSGIVCKECCTSNTSQPSEPNKNRRIKKVDLQIAVVEPLPEPSQANLHYLIDTSFLTFKQSPPPLHLYFHLDVTTTSDSHTRRDFVDSTNWPFHLSVGGSTYTLFARGYYSGNHYWCKVLRSAVGTIGIWLHNDAENDGYARLISHVPSSIAGPSPSTS
;
A
#
# COMPACT_ATOMS: atom_id res chain seq x y z
N MET A 1 -7.95 -6.34 -39.74
CA MET A 1 -8.34 -4.92 -39.85
C MET A 1 -7.50 -3.94 -39.02
N LEU A 2 -6.92 -4.31 -37.87
CA LEU A 2 -6.08 -3.41 -37.04
C LEU A 2 -4.81 -2.85 -37.72
N GLY A 3 -4.24 -3.57 -38.70
CA GLY A 3 -3.04 -3.10 -39.43
C GLY A 3 -3.31 -1.94 -40.38
N VAL A 4 -4.48 -1.91 -41.02
CA VAL A 4 -4.85 -0.87 -42.00
C VAL A 4 -5.18 0.44 -41.30
N VAL A 5 -5.81 0.38 -40.12
CA VAL A 5 -6.07 1.56 -39.28
C VAL A 5 -4.77 2.22 -38.82
N LYS A 6 -3.76 1.43 -38.43
CA LYS A 6 -2.43 1.94 -38.06
C LYS A 6 -1.69 2.59 -39.24
N LEU A 7 -1.83 2.02 -40.44
CA LEU A 7 -1.23 2.59 -41.65
C LEU A 7 -1.92 3.91 -42.02
N TYR A 8 -3.24 3.98 -41.95
CA TYR A 8 -4.00 5.20 -42.23
C TYR A 8 -3.68 6.32 -41.23
N SER A 9 -3.55 6.01 -39.94
CA SER A 9 -3.11 6.99 -38.94
C SER A 9 -1.67 7.47 -39.18
N PHE A 10 -0.78 6.61 -39.65
CA PHE A 10 0.59 7.00 -39.96
C PHE A 10 0.67 7.95 -41.17
N VAL A 11 -0.10 7.66 -42.23
CA VAL A 11 -0.18 8.53 -43.41
C VAL A 11 -0.76 9.90 -43.04
N LYS A 12 -1.77 9.95 -42.16
CA LYS A 12 -2.33 11.22 -41.69
C LYS A 12 -1.32 12.07 -40.90
N VAL A 13 -0.52 11.45 -40.04
CA VAL A 13 0.53 12.16 -39.30
C VAL A 13 1.59 12.74 -40.23
N LEU A 14 1.95 12.03 -41.30
CA LEU A 14 2.90 12.56 -42.30
C LEU A 14 2.33 13.74 -43.11
N GLU A 15 1.02 13.73 -43.39
CA GLU A 15 0.33 14.83 -44.06
C GLU A 15 0.30 16.09 -43.18
N ASP A 16 0.02 15.93 -41.89
CA ASP A 16 0.04 17.02 -40.91
C ASP A 16 1.45 17.58 -40.71
N ASP A 17 2.47 16.72 -40.65
CA ASP A 17 3.87 17.12 -40.55
C ASP A 17 4.34 17.87 -41.83
N TRP A 18 3.87 17.47 -43.01
CA TRP A 18 4.13 18.19 -44.26
C TRP A 18 3.55 19.61 -44.20
N HIS A 19 2.30 19.77 -43.74
CA HIS A 19 1.71 21.09 -43.54
C HIS A 19 2.50 21.93 -42.53
N ALA A 20 2.95 21.35 -41.42
CA ALA A 20 3.76 22.03 -40.42
C ALA A 20 5.08 22.57 -41.00
N VAL A 21 5.77 21.77 -41.83
CA VAL A 21 6.99 22.19 -42.55
C VAL A 21 6.68 23.33 -43.52
N MET A 22 5.56 23.26 -44.27
CA MET A 22 5.15 24.33 -45.19
C MET A 22 4.78 25.63 -44.47
N HIS A 23 4.39 25.56 -43.20
CA HIS A 23 4.16 26.72 -42.32
C HIS A 23 5.43 27.18 -41.58
N GLY A 24 6.61 26.65 -41.92
CA GLY A 24 7.89 27.04 -41.34
C GLY A 24 8.13 26.51 -39.93
N ILE A 25 7.34 25.52 -39.48
CA ILE A 25 7.52 24.86 -38.19
C ILE A 25 8.51 23.70 -38.40
N PRO A 26 9.70 23.73 -37.75
CA PRO A 26 10.68 22.68 -37.92
C PRO A 26 10.20 21.37 -37.29
N VAL A 27 10.01 20.34 -38.11
CA VAL A 27 9.70 18.98 -37.68
C VAL A 27 11.00 18.17 -37.65
N SER A 28 11.38 17.68 -36.47
CA SER A 28 12.59 16.85 -36.29
C SER A 28 12.22 15.41 -35.95
N TYR A 29 12.48 14.47 -36.86
CA TYR A 29 12.34 13.04 -36.58
C TYR A 29 13.63 12.49 -36.00
N GLY A 30 13.58 12.05 -34.74
CA GLY A 30 14.71 11.40 -34.07
C GLY A 30 15.50 12.30 -33.10
N SER A 31 15.64 11.81 -31.87
CA SER A 31 16.51 12.29 -30.79
C SER A 31 16.37 13.75 -30.34
N GLN A 32 15.16 14.19 -30.00
CA GLN A 32 15.12 14.98 -28.76
C GLN A 32 15.71 14.08 -27.66
N LYS A 33 16.76 14.54 -26.98
CA LYS A 33 17.24 13.86 -25.76
C LYS A 33 16.00 13.69 -24.90
N THR A 34 15.56 12.45 -24.71
CA THR A 34 14.42 12.10 -23.88
C THR A 34 14.55 12.84 -22.56
N LYS A 35 13.79 13.93 -22.41
CA LYS A 35 13.82 14.76 -21.20
C LYS A 35 13.14 13.94 -20.10
N ASP A 36 13.67 14.02 -18.88
CA ASP A 36 13.03 13.43 -17.69
C ASP A 36 11.55 13.86 -17.69
N VAL A 37 10.60 12.95 -17.44
CA VAL A 37 9.17 13.28 -17.49
C VAL A 37 8.85 14.46 -16.57
N GLY A 38 9.48 14.51 -15.40
CA GLY A 38 9.44 15.65 -14.49
C GLY A 38 9.84 16.98 -15.13
N LEU A 39 10.89 17.00 -15.96
CA LEU A 39 11.33 18.21 -16.67
C LEU A 39 10.29 18.66 -17.71
N SER A 40 9.71 17.71 -18.42
CA SER A 40 8.64 17.99 -19.39
C SER A 40 7.37 18.53 -18.70
N MET A 41 7.17 18.17 -17.43
CA MET A 41 6.05 18.62 -16.59
C MET A 41 6.38 19.89 -15.78
N GLY A 42 7.51 20.56 -16.04
CA GLY A 42 7.87 21.84 -15.43
C GLY A 42 8.71 21.77 -14.15
N LEU A 43 9.17 20.58 -13.73
CA LEU A 43 10.12 20.48 -12.62
C LEU A 43 11.49 21.02 -13.01
N ALA A 44 12.16 21.66 -12.04
CA ALA A 44 13.48 22.21 -12.26
C ALA A 44 14.50 21.12 -12.66
N PRO A 45 15.46 21.42 -13.56
CA PRO A 45 16.50 20.48 -13.95
C PRO A 45 17.31 20.02 -12.75
N LYS A 46 17.40 18.69 -12.59
CA LYS A 46 18.35 18.08 -11.67
C LYS A 46 19.76 18.54 -12.06
N ARG A 47 20.44 19.23 -11.14
CA ARG A 47 21.85 19.62 -11.33
C ARG A 47 22.69 18.35 -11.56
N LYS A 48 23.18 18.16 -12.78
CA LYS A 48 24.21 17.15 -13.05
C LYS A 48 25.50 17.61 -12.36
N ARG A 49 26.13 16.73 -11.58
CA ARG A 49 27.58 16.81 -11.38
C ARG A 49 28.20 16.33 -12.68
N ASN A 50 28.69 17.24 -13.50
CA ASN A 50 29.38 16.91 -14.74
C ASN A 50 30.70 16.21 -14.38
N HIS A 51 30.80 14.92 -14.70
CA HIS A 51 32.06 14.17 -14.83
C HIS A 51 32.30 13.81 -16.30
N GLU A 52 31.83 14.64 -17.23
CA GLU A 52 32.26 14.54 -18.62
C GLU A 52 33.43 15.51 -18.81
N PRO A 53 34.62 15.03 -19.21
CA PRO A 53 35.70 15.93 -19.60
C PRO A 53 35.24 16.80 -20.77
N PRO A 54 35.69 18.06 -20.85
CA PRO A 54 35.29 18.97 -21.92
C PRO A 54 35.63 18.36 -23.29
N ASN A 55 34.62 18.31 -24.17
CA ASN A 55 34.75 17.86 -25.55
C ASN A 55 35.66 18.84 -26.31
N ASP A 56 36.86 18.41 -26.66
CA ASP A 56 37.91 19.23 -27.29
C ASP A 56 37.83 19.26 -28.83
N GLY A 57 36.73 18.75 -29.40
CA GLY A 57 36.48 18.80 -30.85
C GLY A 57 37.39 17.87 -31.67
N ARG A 58 38.21 17.04 -31.02
CA ARG A 58 38.95 15.99 -31.72
C ARG A 58 38.03 14.79 -32.01
N PRO A 59 38.12 14.17 -33.20
CA PRO A 59 37.48 12.90 -33.44
C PRO A 59 38.00 11.87 -32.41
N PRO A 60 37.13 11.02 -31.84
CA PRO A 60 37.54 10.07 -30.82
C PRO A 60 38.60 9.13 -31.41
N ASP A 61 39.75 9.07 -30.76
CA ASP A 61 40.85 8.18 -31.13
C ASP A 61 40.38 6.72 -30.96
N THR A 62 40.06 6.06 -32.07
CA THR A 62 39.52 4.69 -32.10
C THR A 62 40.61 3.61 -31.98
N THR A 63 41.89 4.00 -31.88
CA THR A 63 43.02 3.06 -31.88
C THR A 63 43.01 2.17 -30.62
N ASP A 64 42.49 2.70 -29.50
CA ASP A 64 42.35 2.01 -28.21
C ASP A 64 41.09 1.12 -28.11
N ALA A 65 40.21 1.19 -29.11
CA ALA A 65 39.02 0.35 -29.24
C ALA A 65 39.30 -0.93 -30.03
N MET A 66 40.38 -0.98 -30.82
CA MET A 66 40.73 -2.13 -31.66
C MET A 66 41.77 -3.08 -31.03
N THR A 67 42.50 -2.65 -30.00
CA THR A 67 43.61 -3.41 -29.38
C THR A 67 43.29 -3.99 -28.00
N LYS A 68 42.06 -3.85 -27.50
CA LYS A 68 41.67 -4.49 -26.23
C LYS A 68 41.38 -5.97 -26.47
N PRO A 69 42.16 -6.91 -25.90
CA PRO A 69 41.73 -8.30 -25.85
C PRO A 69 40.40 -8.34 -25.11
N ASP A 70 39.45 -9.12 -25.63
CA ASP A 70 38.12 -9.34 -25.07
C ASP A 70 38.16 -9.32 -23.55
N LYS A 71 37.55 -8.31 -22.93
CA LYS A 71 37.46 -8.20 -21.48
C LYS A 71 36.71 -9.42 -20.98
N LYS A 72 37.50 -10.40 -20.52
CA LYS A 72 37.15 -11.58 -19.72
C LYS A 72 35.76 -12.12 -20.01
N ARG A 73 35.72 -13.21 -20.79
CA ARG A 73 34.60 -14.18 -20.86
C ARG A 73 33.75 -14.08 -19.60
N ILE A 74 32.57 -13.48 -19.74
CA ILE A 74 31.53 -13.51 -18.72
C ILE A 74 31.38 -14.99 -18.40
N LYS A 75 31.58 -15.38 -17.14
CA LYS A 75 31.37 -16.76 -16.70
C LYS A 75 29.92 -17.12 -17.06
N MET A 76 29.73 -17.81 -18.18
CA MET A 76 28.46 -18.38 -18.67
C MET A 76 28.04 -19.60 -17.85
N GLY A 77 28.53 -19.70 -16.61
CA GLY A 77 28.13 -20.71 -15.65
C GLY A 77 27.07 -20.12 -14.73
N ARG A 78 25.87 -20.70 -14.78
CA ARG A 78 24.82 -20.46 -13.79
C ARG A 78 25.38 -20.70 -12.39
N PRO A 79 25.18 -19.78 -11.42
CA PRO A 79 25.52 -20.05 -10.03
C PRO A 79 24.80 -21.31 -9.57
N LEU A 80 25.56 -22.24 -8.99
CA LEU A 80 25.04 -23.46 -8.36
C LEU A 80 23.92 -23.02 -7.38
N ASN A 81 22.71 -23.58 -7.53
CA ASN A 81 21.51 -23.27 -6.73
C ASN A 81 20.76 -21.94 -7.01
N SER A 82 20.98 -21.25 -8.12
CA SER A 82 20.10 -20.12 -8.49
C SER A 82 18.69 -20.63 -8.81
N LYS A 83 17.64 -20.06 -8.20
CA LYS A 83 16.24 -20.35 -8.56
C LYS A 83 15.94 -19.88 -9.99
N ASN A 84 15.08 -20.60 -10.73
CA ASN A 84 14.58 -20.12 -12.02
C ASN A 84 13.65 -18.93 -11.78
N PHE A 85 13.90 -17.80 -12.43
CA PHE A 85 13.02 -16.63 -12.39
C PHE A 85 12.41 -16.42 -13.77
N GLU A 86 11.12 -16.10 -13.81
CA GLU A 86 10.43 -15.79 -15.06
C GLU A 86 10.82 -14.39 -15.55
N LYS A 87 11.54 -14.35 -16.67
CA LYS A 87 12.01 -13.13 -17.34
C LYS A 87 11.42 -13.00 -18.75
N GLY A 88 10.20 -13.49 -18.94
CA GLY A 88 9.54 -13.44 -20.25
C GLY A 88 9.32 -11.99 -20.67
N GLN A 89 9.79 -11.63 -21.86
CA GLN A 89 9.74 -10.27 -22.37
C GLN A 89 8.33 -9.67 -22.40
N TRP A 90 7.28 -10.48 -22.47
CA TRP A 90 5.88 -10.03 -22.52
C TRP A 90 5.06 -10.47 -21.31
N SER A 91 5.66 -11.25 -20.40
CA SER A 91 4.98 -11.84 -19.24
C SER A 91 5.58 -11.42 -17.91
N SER A 92 6.71 -10.70 -17.90
CA SER A 92 7.28 -10.15 -16.68
C SER A 92 8.01 -8.82 -16.87
N TYR A 93 8.14 -8.06 -15.77
CA TYR A 93 8.94 -6.83 -15.72
C TYR A 93 9.71 -6.72 -14.40
N ALA A 94 10.80 -5.94 -14.42
CA ALA A 94 11.61 -5.69 -13.22
C ALA A 94 10.88 -4.79 -12.22
N SER A 95 10.77 -5.26 -11.00
CA SER A 95 9.97 -4.71 -9.90
C SER A 95 10.84 -4.57 -8.65
N TYR A 96 10.27 -4.01 -7.57
CA TYR A 96 10.98 -3.91 -6.29
C TYR A 96 11.40 -5.28 -5.75
N HIS A 97 12.39 -5.33 -4.87
CA HIS A 97 12.77 -6.58 -4.20
C HIS A 97 13.28 -6.29 -2.80
N ALA A 98 13.08 -7.23 -1.87
CA ALA A 98 13.70 -7.15 -0.56
C ALA A 98 15.23 -7.25 -0.68
N ILE A 99 15.95 -6.41 0.07
CA ILE A 99 17.41 -6.43 0.09
C ILE A 99 17.85 -7.45 1.14
N THR A 100 18.05 -8.70 0.70
CA THR A 100 18.38 -9.81 1.61
C THR A 100 19.83 -9.82 2.09
N LYS A 101 20.74 -9.16 1.35
CA LYS A 101 22.18 -9.16 1.66
C LYS A 101 22.58 -8.24 2.81
N ASN A 102 21.71 -7.31 3.20
CA ASN A 102 21.98 -6.38 4.29
C ASN A 102 20.98 -6.66 5.43
N PRO A 103 21.44 -7.16 6.60
CA PRO A 103 20.55 -7.46 7.73
C PRO A 103 19.66 -6.28 8.13
N SER A 104 20.17 -5.05 8.07
CA SER A 104 19.39 -3.84 8.43
C SER A 104 18.33 -3.46 7.40
N LYS A 105 18.36 -4.09 6.22
CA LYS A 105 17.39 -3.90 5.13
C LYS A 105 16.61 -5.18 4.79
N SER A 106 16.73 -6.19 5.66
CA SER A 106 15.88 -7.38 5.62
C SER A 106 14.45 -7.03 6.02
N ASN A 107 13.49 -7.91 5.70
CA ASN A 107 12.08 -7.80 6.10
C ASN A 107 11.34 -6.55 5.58
N GLN A 108 11.77 -6.02 4.44
CA GLN A 108 11.14 -4.85 3.77
C GLN A 108 10.08 -5.23 2.72
N CYS A 109 9.58 -6.46 2.73
CA CYS A 109 8.57 -6.92 1.76
C CYS A 109 7.27 -6.08 1.82
N TRP A 110 6.90 -5.59 3.01
CA TRP A 110 5.76 -4.66 3.18
C TRP A 110 5.93 -3.40 2.32
N MET A 111 7.12 -2.79 2.32
CA MET A 111 7.41 -1.57 1.57
C MET A 111 7.44 -1.86 0.07
N VAL A 112 8.04 -2.99 -0.31
CA VAL A 112 8.11 -3.43 -1.70
C VAL A 112 6.70 -3.62 -2.28
N ALA A 113 5.80 -4.30 -1.57
CA ALA A 113 4.41 -4.48 -1.97
C ALA A 113 3.63 -3.16 -2.00
N ALA A 114 3.82 -2.29 -1.00
CA ALA A 114 3.21 -0.96 -0.94
C ALA A 114 3.62 -0.09 -2.13
N MET A 115 4.91 -0.07 -2.46
CA MET A 115 5.44 0.74 -3.55
C MET A 115 4.97 0.28 -4.92
N GLU A 116 4.83 -1.04 -5.19
CA GLU A 116 4.20 -1.49 -6.44
C GLU A 116 2.72 -1.11 -6.51
N SER A 117 2.00 -1.23 -5.39
CA SER A 117 0.59 -0.86 -5.31
C SER A 117 0.38 0.64 -5.57
N LEU A 118 1.18 1.50 -4.95
CA LEU A 118 1.14 2.95 -5.17
C LEU A 118 1.63 3.34 -6.56
N TYR A 119 2.59 2.61 -7.14
CA TYR A 119 3.05 2.90 -8.51
C TYR A 119 1.95 2.67 -9.54
N ALA A 120 1.01 1.75 -9.30
CA ALA A 120 -0.16 1.55 -10.15
C ALA A 120 -1.11 2.76 -10.15
N LEU A 121 -1.11 3.58 -9.09
CA LEU A 121 -1.85 4.86 -9.02
C LEU A 121 -1.07 6.04 -9.60
N PHE A 122 0.23 5.87 -9.82
CA PHE A 122 1.08 7.00 -10.19
C PHE A 122 0.65 7.57 -11.54
N SER A 123 0.30 8.86 -11.52
CA SER A 123 0.01 9.64 -12.70
C SER A 123 0.91 10.88 -12.72
N PRO A 124 1.30 11.40 -13.89
CA PRO A 124 2.05 12.65 -13.99
C PRO A 124 1.41 13.83 -13.24
N LEU A 125 0.11 13.77 -12.94
CA LEU A 125 -0.57 14.76 -12.10
C LEU A 125 0.02 14.89 -10.69
N TRP A 126 0.60 13.82 -10.14
CA TRP A 126 1.26 13.84 -8.83
C TRP A 126 2.47 14.78 -8.81
N LEU A 127 3.05 15.08 -9.98
CA LEU A 127 4.18 16.01 -10.11
C LEU A 127 3.77 17.46 -9.90
N ARG A 128 2.48 17.80 -10.07
CA ARG A 128 1.97 19.18 -9.88
C ARG A 128 2.01 19.61 -8.41
N GLY A 129 2.00 18.65 -7.48
CA GLY A 129 2.01 18.92 -6.04
C GLY A 129 3.41 19.06 -5.43
N ILE A 130 4.48 18.94 -6.22
CA ILE A 130 5.85 18.96 -5.71
C ILE A 130 6.74 19.98 -6.42
N ASN A 131 7.65 20.57 -5.67
CA ASN A 131 8.59 21.58 -6.20
C ASN A 131 9.92 20.94 -6.67
N GLY A 132 10.04 19.60 -6.56
CA GLY A 132 11.24 18.84 -6.93
C GLY A 132 12.39 18.88 -5.92
N THR A 133 12.28 19.63 -4.82
CA THR A 133 13.35 19.80 -3.80
C THR A 133 12.96 19.34 -2.40
N GLY A 134 11.72 18.89 -2.18
CA GLY A 134 11.24 18.42 -0.89
C GLY A 134 11.93 17.14 -0.41
N ASN A 135 12.10 17.03 0.91
CA ASN A 135 12.61 15.85 1.60
C ASN A 135 11.50 15.10 2.36
N ASP A 136 10.24 15.51 2.22
CA ASP A 136 9.11 14.77 2.75
C ASP A 136 8.91 13.43 2.00
N LEU A 137 8.26 12.48 2.67
CA LEU A 137 8.06 11.12 2.13
C LEU A 137 7.35 11.13 0.77
N PHE A 138 6.34 12.00 0.60
CA PHE A 138 5.58 12.08 -0.64
C PHE A 138 6.44 12.59 -1.79
N THR A 139 7.24 13.64 -1.58
CA THR A 139 8.16 14.14 -2.60
C THR A 139 9.21 13.08 -2.99
N ILE A 140 9.78 12.36 -2.02
CA ILE A 140 10.74 11.29 -2.30
C ILE A 140 10.07 10.19 -3.14
N LEU A 141 8.84 9.80 -2.80
CA LEU A 141 8.05 8.79 -3.51
C LEU A 141 7.76 9.22 -4.96
N VAL A 142 7.26 10.44 -5.16
CA VAL A 142 6.93 10.98 -6.49
C VAL A 142 8.18 11.08 -7.37
N GLN A 143 9.29 11.58 -6.82
CA GLN A 143 10.56 11.64 -7.56
C GLN A 143 11.05 10.25 -7.97
N HIS A 144 10.82 9.26 -7.10
CA HIS A 144 11.18 7.89 -7.37
C HIS A 144 10.36 7.30 -8.52
N PHE A 145 9.03 7.41 -8.46
CA PHE A 145 8.14 6.94 -9.51
C PHE A 145 8.40 7.63 -10.84
N ASN A 146 8.66 8.94 -10.82
CA ASN A 146 9.07 9.67 -12.01
C ASN A 146 10.38 9.11 -12.60
N SER A 147 11.36 8.78 -11.77
CA SER A 147 12.63 8.16 -12.23
C SER A 147 12.40 6.77 -12.82
N ARG A 148 11.44 6.01 -12.30
CA ARG A 148 11.05 4.70 -12.85
C ARG A 148 10.34 4.85 -14.20
N VAL A 149 9.36 5.75 -14.32
CA VAL A 149 8.69 6.03 -15.60
C VAL A 149 9.70 6.51 -16.65
N THR A 150 10.62 7.41 -16.29
CA THR A 150 11.68 7.85 -17.19
C THR A 150 12.56 6.67 -17.65
N TYR A 151 12.85 5.69 -16.78
CA TYR A 151 13.51 4.46 -17.24
C TYR A 151 12.62 3.65 -18.18
N GLU A 152 11.35 3.42 -17.84
CA GLU A 152 10.42 2.61 -18.66
C GLU A 152 10.23 3.21 -20.07
N LEU A 153 10.28 4.54 -20.20
CA LEU A 153 10.16 5.25 -21.49
C LEU A 153 11.47 5.33 -22.28
N THR A 154 12.61 5.49 -21.60
CA THR A 154 13.89 5.75 -22.28
C THR A 154 14.78 4.53 -22.39
N LEU A 155 14.52 3.51 -21.58
CA LEU A 155 15.33 2.31 -21.36
C LEU A 155 16.79 2.62 -20.99
N LYS A 156 17.09 3.85 -20.54
CA LYS A 156 18.44 4.29 -20.20
C LYS A 156 18.75 4.04 -18.73
N GLY A 157 19.86 3.36 -18.47
CA GLY A 157 20.37 3.06 -17.14
C GLY A 157 20.09 1.63 -16.70
N ILE A 158 20.14 1.38 -15.38
CA ILE A 158 19.93 0.06 -14.79
C ILE A 158 18.72 0.16 -13.86
N ILE A 159 17.57 -0.37 -14.27
CA ILE A 159 16.32 -0.32 -13.48
C ILE A 159 16.51 -0.77 -12.05
N ARG A 160 17.23 -1.87 -11.84
CA ARG A 160 17.50 -2.41 -10.50
C ARG A 160 18.17 -1.37 -9.60
N SER A 161 19.16 -0.64 -10.09
CA SER A 161 19.80 0.42 -9.32
C SER A 161 18.84 1.56 -8.95
N THR A 162 17.93 1.93 -9.86
CA THR A 162 16.92 2.97 -9.64
C THR A 162 15.91 2.55 -8.58
N LEU A 163 15.50 1.28 -8.58
CA LEU A 163 14.58 0.72 -7.60
C LEU A 163 15.24 0.62 -6.21
N THR A 164 16.40 -0.03 -6.11
CA THR A 164 17.09 -0.29 -4.82
C THR A 164 17.54 1.00 -4.11
N ARG A 165 18.10 1.97 -4.84
CA ARG A 165 18.64 3.21 -4.25
C ARG A 165 17.54 4.01 -3.55
N ASN A 166 16.38 4.11 -4.19
CA ASN A 166 15.29 4.94 -3.66
C ASN A 166 14.46 4.19 -2.61
N GLN A 167 14.33 2.86 -2.71
CA GLN A 167 13.79 2.04 -1.63
C GLN A 167 14.57 2.27 -0.32
N SER A 168 15.90 2.32 -0.40
CA SER A 168 16.74 2.65 0.77
C SER A 168 16.47 4.07 1.30
N LYS A 169 16.38 5.06 0.40
CA LYS A 169 16.11 6.46 0.77
C LYS A 169 14.75 6.63 1.43
N LEU A 170 13.71 5.97 0.92
CA LEU A 170 12.37 5.98 1.49
C LEU A 170 12.34 5.34 2.87
N PHE A 171 13.01 4.20 3.04
CA PHE A 171 13.09 3.54 4.34
C PHE A 171 13.77 4.43 5.39
N GLU A 172 14.89 5.06 5.05
CA GLU A 172 15.60 5.97 5.94
C GLU A 172 14.73 7.18 6.32
N ALA A 173 14.04 7.78 5.36
CA ALA A 173 13.13 8.88 5.62
C ALA A 173 11.91 8.47 6.48
N ALA A 174 11.37 7.26 6.27
CA ALA A 174 10.24 6.75 7.04
C ALA A 174 10.63 6.44 8.48
N SER A 175 11.80 5.81 8.68
CA SER A 175 12.36 5.51 9.99
C SER A 175 12.65 6.78 10.80
N LEU A 176 13.11 7.85 10.14
CA LEU A 176 13.32 9.15 10.79
C LEU A 176 12.00 9.81 11.21
N LYS A 177 10.97 9.73 10.35
CA LYS A 177 9.67 10.37 10.60
C LYS A 177 8.86 9.66 11.70
N TYR A 178 8.96 8.33 11.76
CA TYR A 178 8.22 7.50 12.71
C TYR A 178 9.19 6.63 13.52
N PRO A 179 9.91 7.23 14.48
CA PRO A 179 10.87 6.50 15.29
C PRO A 179 10.18 5.35 16.05
N GLY A 180 10.79 4.17 16.03
CA GLY A 180 10.28 2.96 16.68
C GLY A 180 9.28 2.14 15.86
N GLN A 181 8.65 2.72 14.82
CA GLN A 181 7.72 1.97 13.96
C GLN A 181 8.43 1.24 12.81
N PHE A 182 9.47 1.86 12.24
CA PHE A 182 10.27 1.27 11.17
C PHE A 182 11.69 0.99 11.66
N LEU A 183 11.85 -0.14 12.37
CA LEU A 183 13.15 -0.60 12.86
C LEU A 183 13.93 -1.30 11.73
N PRO A 184 15.22 -0.98 11.54
CA PRO A 184 16.07 -1.65 10.56
C PRO A 184 16.09 -3.17 10.76
N GLY A 185 15.75 -3.93 9.72
CA GLY A 185 15.72 -5.39 9.74
C GLY A 185 14.50 -6.00 10.44
N ALA A 186 13.60 -5.21 11.00
CA ALA A 186 12.35 -5.71 11.59
C ALA A 186 11.19 -5.66 10.59
N PHE A 187 10.17 -6.46 10.86
CA PHE A 187 8.88 -6.32 10.18
C PHE A 187 8.19 -5.03 10.64
N ALA A 188 7.47 -4.39 9.73
CA ALA A 188 6.63 -3.24 10.02
C ALA A 188 5.31 -3.35 9.27
N SER A 189 4.28 -2.66 9.77
CA SER A 189 3.00 -2.56 9.06
C SER A 189 3.13 -1.66 7.83
N CYS A 190 2.42 -2.02 6.77
CA CYS A 190 2.24 -1.22 5.57
C CYS A 190 1.35 0.02 5.83
N ASP A 191 0.49 -0.01 6.85
CA ASP A 191 -0.58 0.97 7.06
C ASP A 191 -0.07 2.39 7.23
N PHE A 192 0.97 2.57 8.07
CA PHE A 192 1.58 3.88 8.33
C PHE A 192 2.21 4.51 7.08
N PHE A 193 2.59 3.68 6.10
CA PHE A 193 3.14 4.15 4.83
C PHE A 193 2.04 4.58 3.84
N LEU A 194 0.82 4.06 4.02
CA LEU A 194 -0.34 4.29 3.15
C LEU A 194 -1.33 5.35 3.69
N GLU A 195 -0.98 6.10 4.74
CA GLU A 195 -1.76 7.23 5.30
C GLU A 195 -1.85 8.45 4.36
N LEU A 196 -2.29 8.25 3.12
CA LEU A 196 -2.38 9.28 2.08
C LEU A 196 -3.83 9.74 1.81
N PHE A 197 -4.83 8.99 2.28
CA PHE A 197 -6.24 9.21 1.96
C PHE A 197 -6.98 9.65 3.21
N GLN A 198 -7.92 10.59 3.11
CA GLN A 198 -8.65 11.13 4.27
C GLN A 198 -10.14 10.87 4.11
N LEU A 199 -10.79 10.41 5.19
CA LEU A 199 -12.22 10.19 5.25
C LEU A 199 -12.75 10.53 6.65
N ASN A 200 -14.00 11.00 6.74
CA ASN A 200 -14.65 11.23 8.03
C ASN A 200 -15.50 10.03 8.45
N GLU A 201 -15.25 9.52 9.65
CA GLU A 201 -16.06 8.50 10.31
C GLU A 201 -16.81 9.14 11.48
N HIS A 202 -18.12 8.91 11.53
CA HIS A 202 -18.98 9.31 12.63
C HIS A 202 -19.39 8.06 13.43
N ARG A 203 -19.44 8.15 14.75
CA ARG A 203 -19.76 7.02 15.65
C ARG A 203 -20.80 7.41 16.67
N GLU A 204 -21.77 6.52 16.86
CA GLU A 204 -22.78 6.62 17.89
C GLU A 204 -22.59 5.51 18.93
N PHE A 205 -22.73 5.84 20.21
CA PHE A 205 -22.56 4.89 21.30
C PHE A 205 -23.88 4.66 22.02
N THR A 206 -24.25 3.40 22.21
CA THR A 206 -25.43 3.00 22.99
C THR A 206 -25.06 1.91 24.00
N CYS A 207 -25.81 1.79 25.09
CA CYS A 207 -25.57 0.76 26.10
C CYS A 207 -26.27 -0.55 25.72
N GLU A 208 -25.65 -1.70 25.98
CA GLU A 208 -26.28 -3.02 25.80
C GLU A 208 -27.65 -3.14 26.50
N ALA A 209 -27.76 -2.61 27.72
CA ALA A 209 -29.01 -2.61 28.50
C ALA A 209 -30.01 -1.55 28.05
N LYS A 210 -29.54 -0.46 27.43
CA LYS A 210 -30.36 0.67 26.98
C LYS A 210 -29.95 1.09 25.57
N ARG A 211 -30.37 0.29 24.58
CA ARG A 211 -30.02 0.53 23.17
C ARG A 211 -30.66 1.79 22.56
N GLN A 212 -31.69 2.33 23.20
CA GLN A 212 -32.38 3.54 22.74
C GLN A 212 -31.68 4.82 23.19
N ASP A 213 -30.88 4.75 24.25
CA ASP A 213 -30.24 5.92 24.85
C ASP A 213 -28.84 6.11 24.25
N LYS A 214 -28.68 7.20 23.49
CA LYS A 214 -27.37 7.59 22.95
C LYS A 214 -26.51 8.19 24.05
N GLN A 215 -25.28 7.68 24.17
CA GLN A 215 -24.28 8.22 25.08
C GLN A 215 -23.36 9.18 24.34
N SER A 216 -23.16 10.37 24.92
CA SER A 216 -22.28 11.37 24.34
C SER A 216 -20.81 11.05 24.65
N HIS A 217 -20.02 10.91 23.58
CA HIS A 217 -18.57 10.81 23.66
C HIS A 217 -17.93 11.77 22.65
N PRO A 218 -17.83 13.08 22.98
CA PRO A 218 -17.42 14.12 22.03
C PRO A 218 -16.06 13.84 21.37
N ASN A 219 -15.12 13.27 22.13
CA ASN A 219 -13.77 12.96 21.65
C ASN A 219 -13.69 11.69 20.77
N ARG A 220 -14.81 10.98 20.58
CA ARG A 220 -14.85 9.69 19.85
C ARG A 220 -15.88 9.67 18.72
N GLN A 221 -16.85 10.59 18.73
CA GLN A 221 -17.96 10.65 17.77
C GLN A 221 -17.49 10.98 16.36
N ASP A 222 -16.77 12.09 16.16
CA ASP A 222 -16.26 12.46 14.83
C ASP A 222 -14.75 12.28 14.78
N ARG A 223 -14.27 11.57 13.76
CA ARG A 223 -12.84 11.34 13.55
C ARG A 223 -12.48 11.34 12.07
N LEU A 224 -11.31 11.90 11.79
CA LEU A 224 -10.67 11.78 10.48
C LEU A 224 -9.87 10.47 10.47
N ILE A 225 -10.19 9.58 9.55
CA ILE A 225 -9.53 8.29 9.36
C ILE A 225 -8.82 8.24 8.00
N TYR A 226 -7.72 7.49 7.95
CA TYR A 226 -6.93 7.32 6.73
C TYR A 226 -7.01 5.92 6.13
N VAL A 227 -7.45 4.97 6.96
CA VAL A 227 -7.55 3.54 6.62
C VAL A 227 -8.93 3.05 7.05
N LEU A 228 -9.64 2.40 6.13
CA LEU A 228 -10.91 1.75 6.41
C LEU A 228 -10.62 0.34 6.96
N THR A 229 -10.52 0.24 8.28
CA THR A 229 -10.25 -1.03 8.96
C THR A 229 -11.51 -1.88 9.04
N VAL A 230 -11.47 -3.03 8.39
CA VAL A 230 -12.54 -4.04 8.40
C VAL A 230 -12.17 -5.15 9.37
N ARG A 231 -13.02 -5.39 10.38
CA ARG A 231 -12.77 -6.34 11.47
C ARG A 231 -13.82 -7.45 11.50
N THR A 232 -13.47 -8.59 12.10
CA THR A 232 -14.40 -9.73 12.26
C THR A 232 -15.75 -9.36 12.91
N PRO A 233 -15.84 -8.53 13.97
CA PRO A 233 -17.12 -8.23 14.61
C PRO A 233 -18.06 -7.42 13.72
N MET A 234 -17.54 -6.68 12.73
CA MET A 234 -18.37 -5.90 11.81
C MET A 234 -19.29 -6.79 10.97
N PHE A 235 -18.90 -8.04 10.72
CA PHE A 235 -19.73 -9.01 10.03
C PHE A 235 -20.63 -9.77 11.00
N GLY A 236 -20.07 -10.29 12.09
CA GLY A 236 -20.80 -11.10 13.08
C GLY A 236 -21.95 -10.34 13.72
N GLU A 237 -21.68 -9.17 14.29
CA GLU A 237 -22.68 -8.36 15.01
C GLU A 237 -23.81 -7.86 14.09
N ASN A 238 -23.48 -7.64 12.80
CA ASN A 238 -24.43 -7.14 11.80
C ASN A 238 -25.08 -8.26 10.97
N ARG A 239 -24.79 -9.53 11.29
CA ARG A 239 -25.30 -10.74 10.60
C ARG A 239 -25.05 -10.69 9.08
N ILE A 240 -23.84 -10.27 8.70
CA ILE A 240 -23.39 -10.21 7.32
C ILE A 240 -22.38 -11.35 7.10
N PRO A 241 -22.55 -12.21 6.09
CA PRO A 241 -21.51 -13.18 5.76
C PRO A 241 -20.29 -12.47 5.18
N TYR A 242 -19.07 -13.00 5.42
CA TYR A 242 -17.82 -12.46 4.86
C TYR A 242 -17.84 -12.35 3.33
N SER A 243 -18.63 -13.20 2.66
CA SER A 243 -18.84 -13.17 1.22
C SER A 243 -19.59 -11.94 0.68
N ASN A 244 -20.11 -11.06 1.56
CA ASN A 244 -20.93 -9.91 1.18
C ASN A 244 -20.38 -8.58 1.72
N VAL A 245 -19.17 -8.23 1.30
CA VAL A 245 -18.55 -6.93 1.60
C VAL A 245 -19.40 -5.77 1.08
N GLN A 246 -20.05 -5.92 -0.08
CA GLN A 246 -20.90 -4.86 -0.63
C GLN A 246 -22.03 -4.45 0.34
N LYS A 247 -22.69 -5.42 0.97
CA LYS A 247 -23.71 -5.16 2.00
C LYS A 247 -23.10 -4.47 3.22
N LEU A 248 -21.92 -4.91 3.68
CA LEU A 248 -21.22 -4.25 4.79
C LEU A 248 -20.98 -2.76 4.49
N ILE A 249 -20.42 -2.45 3.33
CA ILE A 249 -20.11 -1.07 2.92
C ILE A 249 -21.38 -0.24 2.70
N GLN A 250 -22.44 -0.85 2.19
CA GLN A 250 -23.74 -0.19 2.08
C GLN A 250 -24.32 0.16 3.46
N MET A 251 -24.30 -0.78 4.41
CA MET A 251 -24.73 -0.55 5.79
C MET A 251 -23.89 0.54 6.45
N TRP A 252 -22.57 0.53 6.26
CA TRP A 252 -21.64 1.52 6.83
C TRP A 252 -21.95 2.96 6.40
N GLN A 253 -22.62 3.16 5.26
CA GLN A 253 -23.00 4.48 4.76
C GLN A 253 -24.46 4.86 5.05
N THR A 254 -25.27 3.93 5.57
CA THR A 254 -26.72 4.09 5.73
C THR A 254 -27.15 3.90 7.17
N THR A 255 -27.29 2.66 7.62
CA THR A 255 -27.73 2.30 8.98
C THR A 255 -26.61 2.29 10.01
N GLY A 256 -25.37 2.33 9.53
CA GLY A 256 -24.15 2.15 10.33
C GLY A 256 -23.80 0.68 10.53
N VAL A 257 -22.55 0.45 10.96
CA VAL A 257 -22.02 -0.88 11.29
C VAL A 257 -21.76 -0.94 12.79
N GLN A 258 -22.39 -1.91 13.45
CA GLN A 258 -22.26 -2.11 14.88
C GLN A 258 -21.01 -2.92 15.23
N THR A 259 -20.32 -2.52 16.29
CA THR A 259 -19.20 -3.23 16.91
C THR A 259 -19.22 -3.03 18.43
N LEU A 260 -18.60 -3.93 19.18
CA LEU A 260 -18.40 -3.74 20.62
C LEU A 260 -17.22 -2.79 20.84
N SER A 261 -17.43 -1.72 21.60
CA SER A 261 -16.41 -0.67 21.76
C SER A 261 -15.33 -1.03 22.78
N GLY A 262 -15.53 -2.10 23.56
CA GLY A 262 -14.70 -2.47 24.71
C GLY A 262 -14.78 -1.46 25.88
N ILE A 263 -15.74 -0.53 25.83
CA ILE A 263 -15.96 0.48 26.88
C ILE A 263 -17.16 0.02 27.70
N VAL A 264 -17.08 0.15 29.02
CA VAL A 264 -18.19 -0.18 29.91
C VAL A 264 -19.10 1.04 30.09
N CYS A 265 -20.41 0.82 30.07
CA CYS A 265 -21.41 1.84 30.36
C CYS A 265 -21.29 2.35 31.80
N LYS A 266 -21.02 3.65 31.96
CA LYS A 266 -20.85 4.26 33.28
C LYS A 266 -22.14 4.27 34.11
N GLU A 267 -23.29 4.48 33.47
CA GLU A 267 -24.59 4.52 34.15
C GLU A 267 -24.96 3.18 34.77
N CYS A 268 -24.66 2.08 34.07
CA CYS A 268 -24.92 0.72 34.56
C CYS A 268 -23.93 0.28 35.63
N CYS A 269 -22.71 0.84 35.65
CA CYS A 269 -21.76 0.59 36.74
C CYS A 269 -22.20 1.25 38.05
N THR A 270 -22.83 2.42 38.00
CA THR A 270 -23.21 3.17 39.22
C THR A 270 -24.41 2.58 39.96
N SER A 271 -25.31 1.86 39.27
CA SER A 271 -26.53 1.31 39.87
C SER A 271 -26.30 0.06 40.76
N ASN A 272 -25.10 -0.53 40.72
CA ASN A 272 -24.80 -1.78 41.44
C ASN A 272 -23.95 -1.61 42.70
N THR A 273 -23.73 -0.38 43.16
CA THR A 273 -23.04 -0.12 44.44
C THR A 273 -24.01 -0.20 45.62
N SER A 274 -24.61 -1.37 45.84
CA SER A 274 -25.28 -1.67 47.11
C SER A 274 -24.25 -2.14 48.14
N GLN A 275 -23.91 -1.21 49.03
CA GLN A 275 -23.19 -1.28 50.31
C GLN A 275 -21.67 -1.57 50.31
N PRO A 276 -20.88 -0.76 51.06
CA PRO A 276 -19.51 -1.11 51.40
C PRO A 276 -19.54 -2.24 52.43
N SER A 277 -19.09 -3.44 52.05
CA SER A 277 -18.78 -4.48 53.02
C SER A 277 -17.62 -4.02 53.91
N GLU A 278 -17.82 -4.05 55.23
CA GLU A 278 -16.81 -3.71 56.22
C GLU A 278 -15.45 -4.41 55.96
N PRO A 279 -14.32 -3.76 56.27
CA PRO A 279 -13.01 -4.33 56.03
C PRO A 279 -12.82 -5.55 56.92
N ASN A 280 -12.87 -6.74 56.31
CA ASN A 280 -12.69 -8.00 56.99
C ASN A 280 -11.23 -8.09 57.50
N LYS A 281 -11.02 -7.71 58.77
CA LYS A 281 -9.76 -7.83 59.50
C LYS A 281 -9.49 -9.32 59.76
N ASN A 282 -9.02 -10.05 58.76
CA ASN A 282 -8.27 -11.32 58.92
C ASN A 282 -7.84 -11.86 57.54
N ARG A 283 -6.83 -11.26 56.91
CA ARG A 283 -6.08 -11.92 55.84
C ARG A 283 -4.72 -12.34 56.37
N ARG A 284 -4.55 -13.66 56.54
CA ARG A 284 -3.29 -14.28 56.97
C ARG A 284 -2.25 -14.14 55.86
N ILE A 285 -1.22 -13.32 56.11
CA ILE A 285 -0.01 -13.27 55.30
C ILE A 285 0.80 -14.53 55.61
N LYS A 286 0.93 -15.45 54.64
CA LYS A 286 1.96 -16.50 54.72
C LYS A 286 3.29 -15.88 54.26
N LYS A 287 4.24 -15.74 55.19
CA LYS A 287 5.63 -15.43 54.86
C LYS A 287 6.30 -16.69 54.32
N VAL A 288 6.70 -16.65 53.06
CA VAL A 288 7.76 -17.49 52.50
C VAL A 288 8.80 -16.52 51.95
N ASP A 289 10.07 -16.89 52.07
CA ASP A 289 11.25 -16.02 52.13
C ASP A 289 11.35 -14.84 51.14
N LEU A 290 11.91 -13.77 51.70
CA LEU A 290 12.37 -12.50 51.13
C LEU A 290 12.52 -12.42 49.59
N GLN A 291 11.53 -11.83 48.90
CA GLN A 291 11.64 -10.65 48.01
C GLN A 291 10.50 -10.44 47.01
N ILE A 292 9.46 -11.29 46.95
CA ILE A 292 8.23 -10.97 46.20
C ILE A 292 7.02 -11.46 47.01
N ALA A 293 6.22 -10.53 47.53
CA ALA A 293 4.89 -10.87 48.02
C ALA A 293 3.97 -11.03 46.80
N VAL A 294 3.65 -12.28 46.44
CA VAL A 294 2.57 -12.54 45.49
C VAL A 294 1.27 -12.20 46.20
N VAL A 295 0.69 -11.05 45.86
CA VAL A 295 -0.71 -10.76 46.17
C VAL A 295 -1.51 -11.84 45.44
N GLU A 296 -2.22 -12.70 46.18
CA GLU A 296 -3.23 -13.57 45.57
C GLU A 296 -4.09 -12.70 44.64
N PRO A 297 -4.28 -13.11 43.37
CA PRO A 297 -5.09 -12.32 42.44
C PRO A 297 -6.41 -12.02 43.14
N LEU A 298 -6.75 -10.73 43.16
CA LEU A 298 -8.08 -10.28 43.55
C LEU A 298 -9.07 -11.24 42.87
N PRO A 299 -10.08 -11.78 43.59
CA PRO A 299 -11.16 -12.46 42.89
C PRO A 299 -11.65 -11.47 41.85
N GLU A 300 -11.63 -11.88 40.57
CA GLU A 300 -12.13 -11.01 39.50
C GLU A 300 -13.48 -10.46 39.97
N PRO A 301 -13.70 -9.14 39.93
CA PRO A 301 -15.04 -8.62 40.18
C PRO A 301 -15.95 -9.39 39.26
N SER A 302 -16.95 -10.06 39.82
CA SER A 302 -17.87 -10.91 39.08
C SER A 302 -18.32 -10.15 37.83
N GLN A 303 -17.87 -10.60 36.65
CA GLN A 303 -18.18 -10.01 35.34
C GLN A 303 -19.69 -10.01 35.05
N ALA A 304 -20.50 -10.56 35.96
CA ALA A 304 -21.92 -10.81 35.85
C ALA A 304 -22.79 -9.56 35.58
N ASN A 305 -22.30 -8.34 35.79
CA ASN A 305 -23.13 -7.13 35.74
C ASN A 305 -22.53 -5.93 34.99
N LEU A 306 -21.51 -6.12 34.14
CA LEU A 306 -20.95 -5.04 33.32
C LEU A 306 -21.64 -5.00 31.96
N HIS A 307 -22.34 -3.89 31.66
CA HIS A 307 -22.88 -3.64 30.31
C HIS A 307 -21.86 -2.86 29.48
N TYR A 308 -21.57 -3.34 28.27
CA TYR A 308 -20.67 -2.66 27.35
C TYR A 308 -21.40 -1.65 26.47
N LEU A 309 -20.63 -0.74 25.89
CA LEU A 309 -21.12 0.16 24.86
C LEU A 309 -20.97 -0.48 23.48
N ILE A 310 -22.04 -0.35 22.72
CA ILE A 310 -22.14 -0.69 21.32
C ILE A 310 -21.79 0.57 20.53
N ASP A 311 -20.75 0.48 19.71
CA ASP A 311 -20.32 1.51 18.76
C ASP A 311 -20.96 1.24 17.40
N THR A 312 -21.76 2.19 16.92
CA THR A 312 -22.32 2.18 15.56
C THR A 312 -21.58 3.19 14.72
N SER A 313 -20.79 2.70 13.76
CA SER A 313 -19.95 3.53 12.90
C SER A 313 -20.61 3.84 11.56
N PHE A 314 -20.43 5.07 11.07
CA PHE A 314 -20.97 5.63 9.84
C PHE A 314 -19.85 6.31 9.02
N LEU A 315 -19.81 6.07 7.71
CA LEU A 315 -18.96 6.84 6.80
C LEU A 315 -19.68 8.13 6.41
N THR A 316 -19.01 9.27 6.58
CA THR A 316 -19.58 10.59 6.28
C THR A 316 -18.78 11.31 5.20
N PHE A 317 -19.50 11.83 4.21
CA PHE A 317 -18.92 12.56 3.07
C PHE A 317 -19.43 14.00 3.12
N LYS A 318 -18.86 14.80 4.03
CA LYS A 318 -19.31 16.18 4.29
C LYS A 318 -19.10 17.14 3.09
N GLN A 319 -18.25 16.77 2.12
CA GLN A 319 -17.95 17.55 0.92
C GLN A 319 -18.03 16.64 -0.31
N SER A 320 -18.68 17.13 -1.37
CA SER A 320 -18.69 16.48 -2.69
C SER A 320 -17.41 16.86 -3.45
N PRO A 321 -16.71 15.93 -4.13
CA PRO A 321 -16.89 14.47 -4.20
C PRO A 321 -16.08 13.68 -3.13
N PRO A 322 -16.39 12.38 -2.91
CA PRO A 322 -15.61 11.51 -2.03
C PRO A 322 -14.15 11.35 -2.48
N PRO A 323 -13.24 10.86 -1.62
CA PRO A 323 -11.81 10.74 -1.93
C PRO A 323 -11.55 9.93 -3.21
N LEU A 324 -10.58 10.32 -4.03
CA LEU A 324 -10.29 9.63 -5.30
C LEU A 324 -9.90 8.15 -5.12
N HIS A 325 -9.30 7.82 -3.98
CA HIS A 325 -8.85 6.47 -3.66
C HIS A 325 -9.23 6.14 -2.21
N LEU A 326 -9.52 4.86 -1.99
CA LEU A 326 -9.83 4.30 -0.68
C LEU A 326 -8.85 3.17 -0.39
N TYR A 327 -8.41 3.07 0.86
CA TYR A 327 -7.58 1.98 1.35
C TYR A 327 -8.33 1.23 2.44
N PHE A 328 -8.56 -0.06 2.21
CA PHE A 328 -9.17 -0.98 3.16
C PHE A 328 -8.09 -1.91 3.74
N HIS A 329 -8.12 -2.09 5.05
CA HIS A 329 -7.23 -3.02 5.76
C HIS A 329 -8.08 -4.06 6.47
N LEU A 330 -7.79 -5.34 6.23
CA LEU A 330 -8.40 -6.45 6.96
C LEU A 330 -7.64 -6.67 8.28
N ASP A 331 -8.20 -6.18 9.37
CA ASP A 331 -7.61 -6.35 10.68
C ASP A 331 -7.97 -7.72 11.26
N VAL A 332 -6.94 -8.56 11.31
CA VAL A 332 -6.99 -9.93 11.81
C VAL A 332 -6.62 -10.05 13.29
N THR A 333 -6.27 -8.95 13.95
CA THR A 333 -5.82 -8.95 15.35
C THR A 333 -6.96 -9.10 16.35
N THR A 334 -8.21 -8.85 15.92
CA THR A 334 -9.40 -8.93 16.77
C THR A 334 -9.82 -10.34 17.15
N THR A 335 -9.19 -11.37 16.60
CA THR A 335 -9.54 -12.77 16.88
C THR A 335 -8.30 -13.62 17.10
N SER A 336 -8.16 -14.16 18.31
CA SER A 336 -7.09 -15.09 18.68
C SER A 336 -7.25 -16.45 17.99
N ASP A 337 -8.48 -16.87 17.70
CA ASP A 337 -8.76 -18.12 17.00
C ASP A 337 -8.21 -18.13 15.57
N SER A 338 -7.32 -19.08 15.30
CA SER A 338 -6.64 -19.23 14.02
C SER A 338 -7.54 -19.78 12.92
N HIS A 339 -8.64 -20.46 13.26
CA HIS A 339 -9.59 -20.92 12.26
C HIS A 339 -10.47 -19.77 11.76
N THR A 340 -11.11 -19.04 12.69
CA THR A 340 -11.91 -17.84 12.38
C THR A 340 -11.10 -16.79 11.63
N ARG A 341 -9.82 -16.60 11.99
CA ARG A 341 -8.93 -15.67 11.28
C ARG A 341 -8.72 -16.05 9.82
N ARG A 342 -8.48 -17.34 9.56
CA ARG A 342 -8.30 -17.86 8.20
C ARG A 342 -9.61 -17.78 7.42
N ASP A 343 -10.70 -18.21 8.02
CA ASP A 343 -12.02 -18.12 7.38
C ASP A 343 -12.37 -16.68 7.02
N PHE A 344 -12.15 -15.73 7.93
CA PHE A 344 -12.33 -14.31 7.66
C PHE A 344 -11.50 -13.84 6.45
N VAL A 345 -10.19 -14.09 6.45
CA VAL A 345 -9.31 -13.63 5.38
C VAL A 345 -9.62 -14.31 4.04
N ASP A 346 -9.84 -15.61 4.06
CA ASP A 346 -9.96 -16.43 2.85
C ASP A 346 -11.34 -16.31 2.20
N SER A 347 -12.40 -16.14 3.00
CA SER A 347 -13.78 -16.05 2.52
C SER A 347 -14.27 -14.62 2.27
N THR A 348 -13.55 -13.59 2.76
CA THR A 348 -13.94 -12.20 2.51
C THR A 348 -13.87 -11.89 1.02
N ASN A 349 -15.05 -11.65 0.44
CA ASN A 349 -15.21 -11.47 -1.00
C ASN A 349 -15.20 -9.97 -1.36
N TRP A 350 -14.07 -9.51 -1.85
CA TRP A 350 -13.90 -8.15 -2.32
C TRP A 350 -14.43 -8.00 -3.76
N PRO A 351 -15.45 -7.18 -4.02
CA PRO A 351 -15.98 -7.00 -5.37
C PRO A 351 -15.03 -6.18 -6.23
N PHE A 352 -15.11 -6.34 -7.55
CA PHE A 352 -14.30 -5.56 -8.49
C PHE A 352 -14.72 -4.09 -8.53
N HIS A 353 -16.02 -3.84 -8.40
CA HIS A 353 -16.59 -2.51 -8.27
C HIS A 353 -17.30 -2.35 -6.92
N LEU A 354 -17.11 -1.20 -6.29
CA LEU A 354 -17.69 -0.89 -4.99
C LEU A 354 -18.25 0.53 -5.00
N SER A 355 -19.47 0.72 -4.49
CA SER A 355 -20.09 2.05 -4.43
C SER A 355 -19.92 2.67 -3.05
N VAL A 356 -19.26 3.83 -3.00
CA VAL A 356 -18.95 4.58 -1.77
C VAL A 356 -19.16 6.08 -2.02
N GLY A 357 -19.88 6.78 -1.14
CA GLY A 357 -20.16 8.21 -1.25
C GLY A 357 -20.86 8.60 -2.54
N GLY A 358 -21.68 7.70 -3.11
CA GLY A 358 -22.32 7.90 -4.43
C GLY A 358 -21.39 7.72 -5.64
N SER A 359 -20.12 7.38 -5.43
CA SER A 359 -19.14 7.12 -6.51
C SER A 359 -18.81 5.63 -6.61
N THR A 360 -18.55 5.14 -7.83
CA THR A 360 -18.12 3.76 -8.06
C THR A 360 -16.59 3.68 -8.12
N TYR A 361 -16.01 2.91 -7.21
CA TYR A 361 -14.59 2.61 -7.13
C TYR A 361 -14.29 1.30 -7.85
N THR A 362 -13.08 1.18 -8.39
CA THR A 362 -12.58 -0.04 -9.03
C THR A 362 -11.39 -0.56 -8.25
N LEU A 363 -11.41 -1.86 -7.91
CA LEU A 363 -10.30 -2.53 -7.27
C LEU A 363 -9.12 -2.65 -8.24
N PHE A 364 -8.04 -1.92 -7.96
CA PHE A 364 -6.85 -1.90 -8.82
C PHE A 364 -5.62 -2.52 -8.16
N ALA A 365 -5.58 -2.63 -6.83
CA ALA A 365 -4.48 -3.26 -6.10
C ALA A 365 -5.04 -4.07 -4.94
N ARG A 366 -4.37 -5.19 -4.63
CA ARG A 366 -4.71 -6.06 -3.52
C ARG A 366 -3.44 -6.55 -2.83
N GLY A 367 -3.33 -6.28 -1.53
CA GLY A 367 -2.26 -6.72 -0.67
C GLY A 367 -2.52 -8.11 -0.10
N TYR A 368 -1.43 -8.80 0.20
CA TYR A 368 -1.46 -10.11 0.81
C TYR A 368 -0.36 -10.25 1.86
N TYR A 369 -0.65 -11.03 2.89
CA TYR A 369 0.30 -11.35 3.95
C TYR A 369 0.16 -12.80 4.42
N SER A 370 1.27 -13.54 4.39
CA SER A 370 1.37 -14.88 4.98
C SER A 370 2.84 -15.26 5.18
N GLY A 371 3.11 -16.09 6.20
CA GLY A 371 4.46 -16.59 6.45
C GLY A 371 5.51 -15.50 6.65
N ASN A 372 5.14 -14.38 7.28
CA ASN A 372 5.97 -13.18 7.44
C ASN A 372 6.43 -12.56 6.11
N HIS A 373 5.60 -12.65 5.08
CA HIS A 373 5.90 -12.09 3.77
C HIS A 373 4.72 -11.33 3.20
N TYR A 374 4.98 -10.15 2.64
CA TYR A 374 4.00 -9.34 1.94
C TYR A 374 4.20 -9.43 0.44
N TRP A 375 3.10 -9.52 -0.30
CA TRP A 375 3.09 -9.45 -1.75
C TRP A 375 1.82 -8.76 -2.23
N CYS A 376 1.72 -8.44 -3.52
CA CYS A 376 0.53 -7.77 -4.05
C CYS A 376 0.17 -8.22 -5.47
N LYS A 377 -1.09 -8.00 -5.83
CA LYS A 377 -1.56 -8.01 -7.22
C LYS A 377 -1.96 -6.60 -7.61
N VAL A 378 -1.62 -6.19 -8.82
CA VAL A 378 -1.97 -4.87 -9.35
C VAL A 378 -2.52 -4.96 -10.76
N LEU A 379 -3.64 -4.28 -11.01
CA LEU A 379 -4.16 -4.00 -12.34
C LEU A 379 -3.38 -2.82 -12.91
N ARG A 380 -2.58 -3.07 -13.96
CA ARG A 380 -1.84 -2.01 -14.64
C ARG A 380 -1.54 -2.37 -16.09
N SER A 381 -1.19 -1.33 -16.85
CA SER A 381 -0.48 -1.49 -18.12
C SER A 381 1.01 -1.65 -17.84
N ALA A 382 1.60 -2.74 -18.31
CA ALA A 382 3.04 -2.93 -18.33
C ALA A 382 3.43 -3.72 -19.56
N VAL A 383 4.59 -3.39 -20.14
CA VAL A 383 5.16 -4.15 -21.26
C VAL A 383 4.17 -4.32 -22.44
N GLY A 384 3.40 -3.26 -22.72
CA GLY A 384 2.39 -3.24 -23.78
C GLY A 384 1.10 -4.00 -23.48
N THR A 385 0.94 -4.54 -22.27
CA THR A 385 -0.23 -5.36 -21.88
C THR A 385 -0.91 -4.80 -20.64
N ILE A 386 -2.23 -4.64 -20.71
CA ILE A 386 -3.07 -4.38 -19.54
C ILE A 386 -3.48 -5.73 -18.94
N GLY A 387 -3.31 -5.88 -17.63
CA GLY A 387 -3.72 -7.08 -16.93
C GLY A 387 -3.39 -7.02 -15.45
N ILE A 388 -3.57 -8.16 -14.78
CA ILE A 388 -3.24 -8.35 -13.38
C ILE A 388 -1.81 -8.87 -13.27
N TRP A 389 -0.98 -8.09 -12.62
CA TRP A 389 0.42 -8.39 -12.37
C TRP A 389 0.59 -8.82 -10.92
N LEU A 390 1.13 -10.02 -10.72
CA LEU A 390 1.54 -10.53 -9.42
C LEU A 390 2.96 -10.05 -9.12
N HIS A 391 3.09 -9.31 -8.04
CA HIS A 391 4.36 -8.93 -7.47
C HIS A 391 4.62 -9.73 -6.20
N ASN A 392 5.46 -10.75 -6.29
CA ASN A 392 5.94 -11.52 -5.15
C ASN A 392 7.46 -11.70 -5.30
N ASP A 393 8.22 -10.90 -4.58
CA ASP A 393 9.68 -10.89 -4.68
C ASP A 393 10.34 -12.12 -4.06
N ALA A 394 9.72 -12.75 -3.05
CA ALA A 394 10.18 -14.03 -2.52
C ALA A 394 10.07 -15.17 -3.54
N GLU A 395 9.05 -15.15 -4.39
CA GLU A 395 8.84 -16.15 -5.44
C GLU A 395 9.67 -15.87 -6.70
N ASN A 396 9.78 -14.61 -7.12
CA ASN A 396 10.33 -14.27 -8.44
C ASN A 396 11.41 -13.18 -8.42
N ASP A 397 12.14 -13.01 -7.31
CA ASP A 397 13.32 -12.12 -7.18
C ASP A 397 13.03 -10.68 -7.61
N GLY A 398 11.83 -10.21 -7.28
CA GLY A 398 11.33 -8.90 -7.66
C GLY A 398 11.10 -8.73 -9.16
N TYR A 399 10.76 -9.78 -9.89
CA TYR A 399 10.10 -9.66 -11.20
C TYR A 399 8.59 -9.86 -11.02
N ALA A 400 7.81 -8.86 -11.42
CA ALA A 400 6.37 -9.00 -11.45
C ALA A 400 5.96 -9.86 -12.66
N ARG A 401 4.93 -10.69 -12.52
CA ARG A 401 4.44 -11.60 -13.57
C ARG A 401 3.01 -11.30 -13.93
N LEU A 402 2.68 -11.35 -15.22
CA LEU A 402 1.30 -11.30 -15.67
C LEU A 402 0.61 -12.61 -15.33
N ILE A 403 -0.48 -12.54 -14.55
CA ILE A 403 -1.24 -13.73 -14.14
C ILE A 403 -2.63 -13.80 -14.76
N SER A 404 -3.13 -12.70 -15.31
CA SER A 404 -4.44 -12.64 -15.98
C SER A 404 -4.56 -11.40 -16.85
N HIS A 405 -5.24 -11.53 -17.99
CA HIS A 405 -5.64 -10.40 -18.84
C HIS A 405 -7.02 -9.84 -18.48
N VAL A 406 -7.76 -10.50 -17.58
CA VAL A 406 -9.11 -10.12 -17.18
C VAL A 406 -9.03 -9.21 -15.96
N PRO A 407 -9.38 -7.91 -16.05
CA PRO A 407 -9.24 -6.97 -14.93
C PRO A 407 -10.00 -7.39 -13.67
N SER A 408 -11.19 -7.98 -13.82
CA SER A 408 -12.02 -8.41 -12.69
C SER A 408 -11.46 -9.61 -11.93
N SER A 409 -10.42 -10.30 -12.44
CA SER A 409 -9.84 -11.47 -11.75
C SER A 409 -9.04 -11.12 -10.50
N ILE A 410 -8.84 -9.83 -10.18
CA ILE A 410 -8.26 -9.38 -8.91
C ILE A 410 -9.27 -9.42 -7.75
N ALA A 411 -10.56 -9.39 -8.08
CA ALA A 411 -11.68 -9.46 -7.14
C ALA A 411 -11.94 -10.90 -6.69
N GLY A 412 -12.94 -11.07 -5.83
CA GLY A 412 -13.34 -12.37 -5.30
C GLY A 412 -12.74 -12.67 -3.91
N PRO A 413 -13.12 -13.80 -3.31
CA PRO A 413 -12.37 -14.36 -2.19
C PRO A 413 -10.96 -14.73 -2.66
N SER A 414 -9.94 -14.40 -1.87
CA SER A 414 -8.56 -14.77 -2.16
C SER A 414 -7.81 -14.99 -0.86
N PRO A 415 -7.19 -16.16 -0.66
CA PRO A 415 -6.49 -16.46 0.57
C PRO A 415 -5.39 -15.46 0.88
N SER A 416 -5.11 -15.30 2.19
CA SER A 416 -4.04 -14.42 2.69
C SER A 416 -4.19 -12.93 2.33
N THR A 417 -5.39 -12.44 1.96
CA THR A 417 -5.61 -11.00 1.74
C THR A 417 -5.39 -10.23 3.05
N SER A 418 -4.70 -9.10 2.97
CA SER A 418 -4.40 -8.22 4.12
C SER A 418 -4.82 -6.80 3.86
#